data_AF-A0A2E9H4W3-F1
#
_entry.id   AF-A0A2E9H4W3-F1
#
_cell.length_a   1.000
_cell.length_b   1.000
_cell.length_c   1.000
_cell.angle_alpha   90.00
_cell.angle_beta   90.00
_cell.angle_gamma   90.00
#
_symmetry.space_group_name_H-M   'P 1'
#
loop_
_entity.id
_entity.type
_entity.pdbx_description
1 polymer ?
#
loop_
_entity_poly.entity_id
_entity_poly.type
_entity_poly.pdbx_seq_one_letter_code
_entity_poly.pdbx_strand_id
1 'polypeptide(L)'
;MAKHNVWSKSMGRYLKANYYKRTARQIAGRLEVSKAAVMRRAKRLSLGSKAYAATSERRAYNDDELRFIQESAGKLSIEKVAEHLNRSSDAVRQKANRMNLLTATKVRPFTEEELNFIRDNIASMSYREIATMLNRGEEQTRWYARKLGLKRPRS
;
A
#
# COMPACT_ATOMS: atom_id res chain seq x y z
N MET A 1 -21.74 -1.93 -17.95
CA MET A 1 -21.68 -0.61 -18.63
C MET A 1 -21.69 0.49 -17.58
N ALA A 2 -20.60 1.26 -17.43
CA ALA A 2 -20.55 2.35 -16.46
C ALA A 2 -21.18 3.61 -17.07
N LYS A 3 -22.44 3.93 -16.70
CA LYS A 3 -23.09 5.19 -17.07
C LYS A 3 -22.18 6.35 -16.60
N HIS A 4 -21.76 7.20 -17.53
CA HIS A 4 -21.09 8.46 -17.22
C HIS A 4 -22.06 9.33 -16.40
N ASN A 5 -21.99 9.22 -15.07
CA ASN A 5 -22.99 9.83 -14.22
C ASN A 5 -22.71 11.34 -14.09
N VAL A 6 -23.45 12.14 -14.85
CA VAL A 6 -23.44 13.60 -14.76
C VAL A 6 -23.98 13.97 -13.37
N TRP A 7 -23.12 14.55 -12.55
CA TRP A 7 -23.49 14.93 -11.19
C TRP A 7 -24.46 16.12 -11.22
N SER A 8 -25.73 15.87 -10.90
CA SER A 8 -26.70 16.94 -10.74
C SER A 8 -26.42 17.81 -9.50
N LYS A 9 -26.98 19.02 -9.49
CA LYS A 9 -26.89 19.93 -8.33
C LYS A 9 -27.51 19.30 -7.06
N SER A 10 -28.57 18.49 -7.20
CA SER A 10 -29.20 17.79 -6.06
C SER A 10 -28.32 16.69 -5.50
N MET A 11 -27.65 15.90 -6.35
CA MET A 11 -26.69 14.88 -5.91
C MET A 11 -25.51 15.50 -5.15
N GLY A 12 -25.00 16.66 -5.61
CA GLY A 12 -23.94 17.41 -4.93
C GLY A 12 -24.37 17.92 -3.55
N ARG A 13 -25.58 18.47 -3.44
CA ARG A 13 -26.16 18.91 -2.16
C ARG A 13 -26.34 17.74 -1.19
N TYR A 14 -26.92 16.63 -1.67
CA TYR A 14 -27.09 15.42 -0.86
C TYR A 14 -25.76 14.86 -0.37
N LEU A 15 -24.75 14.80 -1.25
CA LEU A 15 -23.40 14.37 -0.92
C LEU A 15 -22.83 15.23 0.22
N LYS A 16 -22.82 16.57 0.08
CA LYS A 16 -22.28 17.48 1.10
C LYS A 16 -22.97 17.31 2.46
N ALA A 17 -24.30 17.20 2.47
CA ALA A 17 -25.08 17.06 3.70
C ALA A 17 -24.87 15.72 4.43
N ASN A 18 -24.61 14.65 3.68
CA ASN A 18 -24.50 13.29 4.22
C ASN A 18 -23.06 12.76 4.29
N TYR A 19 -22.08 13.48 3.75
CA TYR A 19 -20.72 12.97 3.57
C TYR A 19 -20.08 12.51 4.87
N TYR A 20 -20.29 13.24 5.96
CA TYR A 20 -19.74 12.92 7.28
C TYR A 20 -20.70 12.12 8.18
N LYS A 21 -21.94 11.88 7.73
CA LYS A 21 -22.96 11.15 8.50
C LYS A 21 -23.15 9.70 8.04
N ARG A 22 -22.82 9.42 6.77
CA ARG A 22 -23.03 8.12 6.14
C ARG A 22 -21.77 7.60 5.51
N THR A 23 -21.69 6.29 5.35
CA THR A 23 -20.54 5.65 4.70
C THR A 23 -20.54 5.97 3.21
N ALA A 24 -19.36 5.95 2.57
CA ALA A 24 -19.30 6.18 1.12
C ALA A 24 -20.11 5.13 0.33
N ARG A 25 -20.27 3.92 0.88
CA ARG A 25 -21.09 2.83 0.32
C ARG A 25 -22.58 3.14 0.42
N GLN A 26 -23.06 3.60 1.58
CA GLN A 26 -24.46 4.00 1.75
C GLN A 26 -24.86 5.17 0.84
N ILE A 27 -23.97 6.18 0.72
CA ILE A 27 -24.20 7.32 -0.18
C ILE A 27 -24.20 6.84 -1.63
N ALA A 28 -23.27 5.94 -1.99
CA ALA A 28 -23.20 5.35 -3.32
C ALA A 28 -24.47 4.59 -3.69
N GLY A 29 -25.00 3.77 -2.78
CA GLY A 29 -26.26 3.05 -2.97
C GLY A 29 -27.45 3.99 -3.16
N ARG A 30 -27.56 5.06 -2.35
CA ARG A 30 -28.67 6.02 -2.47
C ARG A 30 -28.62 6.88 -3.73
N LEU A 31 -27.41 7.16 -4.24
CA LEU A 31 -27.19 7.97 -5.43
C LEU A 31 -27.04 7.13 -6.70
N GLU A 32 -27.17 5.80 -6.61
CA GLU A 32 -26.97 4.85 -7.71
C GLU A 32 -25.67 5.08 -8.49
N VAL A 33 -24.60 5.38 -7.74
CA VAL A 33 -23.24 5.60 -8.26
C VAL A 33 -22.27 4.64 -7.61
N SER A 34 -21.10 4.45 -8.22
CA SER A 34 -20.03 3.69 -7.55
C SER A 34 -19.47 4.46 -6.35
N LYS A 35 -18.98 3.73 -5.33
CA LYS A 35 -18.20 4.30 -4.21
C LYS A 35 -17.07 5.20 -4.72
N ALA A 36 -16.39 4.79 -5.80
CA ALA A 36 -15.32 5.56 -6.41
C ALA A 36 -15.81 6.90 -6.98
N ALA A 37 -17.00 6.96 -7.58
CA ALA A 37 -17.59 8.21 -8.06
C ALA A 37 -17.92 9.17 -6.92
N VAL A 38 -18.47 8.67 -5.80
CA VAL A 38 -18.70 9.45 -4.56
C VAL A 38 -17.40 10.05 -4.05
N MET A 39 -16.34 9.25 -3.94
CA MET A 39 -15.04 9.71 -3.45
C MET A 39 -14.40 10.75 -4.38
N ARG A 40 -14.44 10.53 -5.70
CA ARG A 40 -13.95 11.50 -6.69
C ARG A 40 -14.72 12.82 -6.65
N ARG A 41 -16.04 12.78 -6.48
CA ARG A 41 -16.85 14.00 -6.34
C ARG A 41 -16.56 14.73 -5.04
N ALA A 42 -16.43 14.00 -3.93
CA ALA A 42 -16.11 14.59 -2.63
C ALA A 42 -14.77 15.34 -2.64
N LYS A 43 -13.74 14.75 -3.27
CA LYS A 43 -12.44 15.41 -3.49
C LYS A 43 -12.59 16.71 -4.30
N ARG A 44 -13.40 16.71 -5.37
CA ARG A 44 -13.69 17.92 -6.18
C ARG A 44 -14.49 18.98 -5.42
N LEU A 45 -15.20 18.61 -4.37
CA LEU A 45 -15.95 19.52 -3.50
C LEU A 45 -15.14 19.92 -2.25
N SER A 46 -13.84 19.59 -2.21
CA SER A 46 -12.95 19.84 -1.07
C SER A 46 -13.48 19.29 0.26
N LEU A 47 -14.26 18.20 0.21
CA LEU A 47 -14.69 17.48 1.40
C LEU A 47 -13.48 16.70 1.94
N GLY A 48 -13.01 17.07 3.13
CA GLY A 48 -11.87 16.45 3.80
C GLY A 48 -12.06 14.95 4.09
N SER A 49 -11.02 14.27 4.56
CA SER A 49 -11.03 12.82 4.76
C SER A 49 -12.18 12.32 5.63
N LYS A 50 -12.90 11.28 5.17
CA LYS A 50 -13.91 10.56 5.98
C LYS A 50 -13.32 9.88 7.22
N ALA A 51 -11.99 9.75 7.33
CA ALA A 51 -11.35 9.15 8.50
C ALA A 51 -11.68 9.90 9.80
N TYR A 52 -11.88 11.22 9.73
CA TYR A 52 -12.20 12.05 10.89
C TYR A 52 -13.67 11.91 11.34
N ALA A 53 -14.55 11.42 10.46
CA ALA A 53 -15.99 11.42 10.70
C ALA A 53 -16.56 10.05 11.11
N ALA A 54 -15.74 9.09 11.56
CA ALA A 54 -16.13 7.72 11.93
C ALA A 54 -16.97 6.93 10.89
N THR A 55 -17.25 7.51 9.72
CA THR A 55 -18.10 6.96 8.64
C THR A 55 -17.32 6.12 7.64
N SER A 56 -16.01 5.95 7.83
CA SER A 56 -15.24 4.96 7.09
C SER A 56 -15.53 3.60 7.71
N GLU A 57 -16.20 2.71 6.97
CA GLU A 57 -16.35 1.29 7.33
C GLU A 57 -14.98 0.62 7.39
N ARG A 58 -14.26 0.81 8.50
CA ARG A 58 -13.11 -0.02 8.84
C ARG A 58 -13.68 -1.33 9.38
N ARG A 59 -13.86 -2.31 8.50
CA ARG A 59 -14.23 -3.68 8.92
C ARG A 59 -13.14 -4.19 9.86
N ALA A 60 -13.47 -4.36 11.14
CA ALA A 60 -12.60 -5.01 12.11
C ALA A 60 -12.27 -6.44 11.65
N TYR A 61 -11.09 -6.95 11.99
CA TYR A 61 -10.77 -8.36 11.77
C TYR A 61 -11.45 -9.17 12.87
N ASN A 62 -12.15 -10.23 12.52
CA ASN A 62 -12.62 -11.21 13.50
C ASN A 62 -11.52 -12.23 13.82
N ASP A 63 -11.72 -13.05 14.85
CA ASP A 63 -10.68 -14.00 15.30
C ASP A 63 -10.36 -15.07 14.27
N ASP A 64 -11.32 -15.51 13.45
CA ASP A 64 -11.08 -16.45 12.34
C ASP A 64 -10.18 -15.86 11.27
N GLU A 65 -10.43 -14.61 10.87
CA GLU A 65 -9.61 -13.88 9.91
C GLU A 65 -8.18 -13.68 10.47
N LEU A 66 -8.04 -13.44 11.77
CA LEU A 66 -6.73 -13.32 12.43
C LEU A 66 -5.98 -14.65 12.42
N ARG A 67 -6.65 -15.75 12.81
CA ARG A 67 -6.08 -17.11 12.76
C ARG A 67 -5.64 -17.47 11.36
N PHE A 68 -6.48 -17.21 10.36
CA PHE A 68 -6.15 -17.49 8.98
C PHE A 68 -4.92 -16.72 8.49
N ILE A 69 -4.77 -15.43 8.85
CA ILE A 69 -3.57 -14.65 8.52
C ILE A 69 -2.32 -15.25 9.17
N GLN A 70 -2.43 -15.72 10.41
CA GLN A 70 -1.32 -16.33 11.14
C GLN A 70 -0.92 -17.68 10.55
N GLU A 71 -1.87 -18.55 10.24
CA GLU A 71 -1.61 -19.86 9.64
C GLU A 71 -1.09 -19.78 8.20
N SER A 72 -1.50 -18.74 7.47
CA SER A 72 -1.07 -18.47 6.10
C SER A 72 0.30 -17.81 6.02
N ALA A 73 0.83 -17.28 7.13
CA ALA A 73 2.12 -16.61 7.18
C ALA A 73 3.24 -17.55 6.68
N GLY A 74 3.96 -17.14 5.65
CA GLY A 74 5.03 -17.94 5.02
C GLY A 74 4.57 -19.06 4.08
N LYS A 75 3.28 -19.43 4.07
CA LYS A 75 2.72 -20.47 3.19
C LYS A 75 2.04 -19.90 1.95
N LEU A 76 1.27 -18.82 2.12
CA LEU A 76 0.51 -18.18 1.05
C LEU A 76 1.03 -16.77 0.78
N SER A 77 0.86 -16.31 -0.46
CA SER A 77 1.11 -14.90 -0.80
C SER A 77 0.04 -14.01 -0.19
N ILE A 78 0.37 -12.76 0.12
CA ILE A 78 -0.56 -11.78 0.69
C ILE A 78 -1.79 -11.60 -0.21
N GLU A 79 -1.61 -11.72 -1.52
CA GLU A 79 -2.67 -11.59 -2.52
C GLU A 79 -3.72 -12.70 -2.35
N LYS A 80 -3.28 -13.96 -2.19
CA LYS A 80 -4.19 -15.10 -1.96
C LYS A 80 -4.93 -14.98 -0.63
N VAL A 81 -4.23 -14.54 0.41
CA VAL A 81 -4.85 -14.29 1.73
C VAL A 81 -5.89 -13.18 1.61
N ALA A 82 -5.59 -12.12 0.87
CA ALA A 82 -6.50 -10.99 0.67
C ALA A 82 -7.75 -11.37 -0.12
N GLU A 83 -7.59 -12.20 -1.15
CA GLU A 83 -8.71 -12.78 -1.91
C GLU A 83 -9.63 -13.61 -1.01
N HIS A 84 -9.06 -14.52 -0.21
CA HIS A 84 -9.83 -15.36 0.71
C HIS A 84 -10.59 -14.54 1.77
N LEU A 85 -9.98 -13.48 2.29
CA LEU A 85 -10.59 -12.61 3.29
C LEU A 85 -11.54 -11.54 2.70
N ASN A 86 -11.62 -11.46 1.37
CA ASN A 86 -12.29 -10.39 0.63
C ASN A 86 -11.86 -8.99 1.13
N ARG A 87 -10.54 -8.79 1.25
CA ARG A 87 -9.90 -7.55 1.71
C ARG A 87 -8.85 -7.11 0.69
N SER A 88 -8.36 -5.87 0.82
CA SER A 88 -7.22 -5.45 0.00
C SER A 88 -5.94 -6.10 0.50
N SER A 89 -5.03 -6.42 -0.43
CA SER A 89 -3.69 -6.92 -0.12
C SER A 89 -2.94 -5.98 0.81
N ASP A 90 -3.12 -4.66 0.65
CA ASP A 90 -2.54 -3.67 1.55
C ASP A 90 -3.08 -3.76 2.99
N ALA A 91 -4.38 -3.97 3.17
CA ALA A 91 -4.96 -4.11 4.51
C ALA A 91 -4.42 -5.37 5.22
N VAL A 92 -4.33 -6.49 4.49
CA VAL A 92 -3.76 -7.73 5.00
C VAL A 92 -2.28 -7.56 5.33
N ARG A 93 -1.50 -6.92 4.45
CA ARG A 93 -0.08 -6.61 4.68
C ARG A 93 0.11 -5.77 5.95
N GLN A 94 -0.64 -4.68 6.09
CA GLN A 94 -0.57 -3.84 7.29
C GLN A 94 -0.95 -4.61 8.55
N LYS A 95 -1.96 -5.47 8.48
CA LYS A 95 -2.38 -6.28 9.63
C LYS A 95 -1.33 -7.31 10.01
N ALA A 96 -0.78 -8.04 9.03
CA ALA A 96 0.29 -9.00 9.24
C ALA A 96 1.57 -8.34 9.78
N ASN A 97 1.93 -7.14 9.31
CA ASN A 97 3.01 -6.31 9.86
C ASN A 97 2.77 -5.98 11.34
N ARG A 98 1.56 -5.53 11.71
CA ARG A 98 1.21 -5.22 13.11
C ARG A 98 1.20 -6.46 14.01
N MET A 99 1.00 -7.63 13.43
CA MET A 99 1.09 -8.92 14.13
C MET A 99 2.50 -9.50 14.11
N ASN A 100 3.50 -8.79 13.57
CA ASN A 100 4.87 -9.26 13.39
C ASN A 100 4.98 -10.58 12.59
N LEU A 101 4.00 -10.87 11.72
CA LEU A 101 3.96 -12.09 10.89
C LEU A 101 4.70 -11.92 9.56
N LEU A 102 4.97 -10.68 9.16
CA LEU A 102 5.85 -10.39 8.03
C LEU A 102 7.30 -10.42 8.51
N THR A 103 7.69 -11.59 9.00
CA THR A 103 9.06 -11.89 9.38
C THR A 103 9.92 -11.77 8.14
N ALA A 104 10.84 -10.79 8.18
CA ALA A 104 11.98 -10.56 7.29
C ALA A 104 11.77 -10.96 5.83
N THR A 105 11.82 -9.97 4.94
CA THR A 105 12.11 -10.20 3.52
C THR A 105 13.13 -11.34 3.42
N LYS A 106 12.84 -12.44 2.70
CA LYS A 106 13.75 -13.59 2.50
C LYS A 106 15.11 -13.20 1.86
N VAL A 107 15.36 -11.91 1.70
CA VAL A 107 16.56 -11.33 1.18
C VAL A 107 17.61 -11.42 2.27
N ARG A 108 18.59 -12.29 2.04
CA ARG A 108 19.86 -12.34 2.77
C ARG A 108 20.38 -10.90 2.95
N PRO A 109 20.69 -10.45 4.18
CA PRO A 109 21.31 -9.14 4.40
C PRO A 109 22.63 -9.04 3.64
N PHE A 110 23.06 -7.82 3.29
CA PHE A 110 24.40 -7.63 2.73
C PHE A 110 25.44 -7.94 3.82
N THR A 111 26.46 -8.73 3.49
CA THR A 111 27.60 -8.94 4.40
C THR A 111 28.50 -7.71 4.42
N GLU A 112 29.41 -7.63 5.40
CA GLU A 112 30.35 -6.52 5.50
C GLU A 112 31.26 -6.42 4.27
N GLU A 113 31.66 -7.55 3.70
CA GLU A 113 32.47 -7.60 2.47
C GLU A 113 31.71 -7.00 1.28
N GLU A 114 30.43 -7.33 1.13
CA GLU A 114 29.59 -6.76 0.07
C GLU A 114 29.39 -5.25 0.27
N LEU A 115 29.26 -4.79 1.51
CA LEU A 115 29.15 -3.36 1.82
C LEU A 115 30.45 -2.61 1.56
N ASN A 116 31.60 -3.20 1.87
CA ASN A 116 32.92 -2.64 1.56
C ASN A 116 33.14 -2.58 0.05
N PHE A 117 32.78 -3.64 -0.68
CA PHE A 117 32.84 -3.63 -2.13
C PHE A 117 32.00 -2.51 -2.75
N ILE A 118 30.80 -2.23 -2.21
CA ILE A 118 30.00 -1.07 -2.62
C ILE A 118 30.75 0.24 -2.34
N ARG A 119 31.34 0.41 -1.15
CA ARG A 119 32.07 1.64 -0.78
C ARG A 119 33.22 1.94 -1.74
N ASP A 120 33.98 0.91 -2.09
CA ASP A 120 35.20 1.08 -2.88
C ASP A 120 34.90 1.32 -4.37
N ASN A 121 33.82 0.72 -4.87
CA ASN A 121 33.51 0.74 -6.30
C ASN A 121 32.41 1.74 -6.70
N ILE A 122 31.72 2.37 -5.75
CA ILE A 122 30.62 3.29 -6.06
C ILE A 122 31.07 4.52 -6.86
N ALA A 123 32.32 4.94 -6.76
CA ALA A 123 32.84 6.10 -7.49
C ALA A 123 33.07 5.80 -8.99
N SER A 124 33.47 4.57 -9.31
CA SER A 124 33.87 4.15 -10.66
C SER A 124 32.80 3.34 -11.40
N MET A 125 32.02 2.52 -10.67
CA MET A 125 31.05 1.60 -11.24
C MET A 125 29.61 2.08 -11.05
N SER A 126 28.73 1.66 -11.95
CA SER A 126 27.29 1.81 -11.80
C SER A 126 26.73 0.82 -10.78
N TYR A 127 25.56 1.14 -10.20
CA TYR A 127 24.85 0.21 -9.31
C TYR A 127 24.54 -1.13 -9.98
N ARG A 128 24.35 -1.13 -11.31
CA ARG A 128 24.09 -2.35 -12.07
C ARG A 128 25.34 -3.24 -12.10
N GLU A 129 26.49 -2.67 -12.43
CA GLU A 129 27.75 -3.44 -12.48
C GLU A 129 28.14 -3.97 -11.10
N ILE A 130 28.02 -3.14 -10.05
CA ILE A 130 28.27 -3.57 -8.66
C ILE A 130 27.30 -4.71 -8.29
N ALA A 131 26.02 -4.57 -8.62
CA ALA A 131 25.03 -5.61 -8.36
C ALA A 131 25.33 -6.91 -9.12
N THR A 132 25.80 -6.83 -10.37
CA THR A 132 26.25 -8.00 -11.14
C THR A 132 27.43 -8.69 -10.47
N MET A 133 28.44 -7.94 -10.03
CA MET A 133 29.63 -8.49 -9.35
C MET A 133 29.29 -9.15 -8.01
N LEU A 134 28.34 -8.59 -7.27
CA LEU A 134 27.88 -9.14 -5.99
C LEU A 134 26.80 -10.23 -6.14
N ASN A 135 26.35 -10.52 -7.37
CA ASN A 135 25.19 -11.36 -7.65
C ASN A 135 23.93 -10.95 -6.84
N ARG A 136 23.66 -9.64 -6.82
CA ARG A 136 22.56 -8.99 -6.11
C ARG A 136 21.63 -8.23 -7.05
N GLY A 137 20.49 -7.78 -6.53
CA GLY A 137 19.61 -6.88 -7.26
C GLY A 137 20.13 -5.44 -7.30
N GLU A 138 20.02 -4.77 -8.44
CA GLU A 138 20.42 -3.37 -8.62
C GLU A 138 19.72 -2.44 -7.61
N GLU A 139 18.41 -2.57 -7.45
CA GLU A 139 17.63 -1.75 -6.52
C GLU A 139 18.02 -1.98 -5.05
N GLN A 140 18.33 -3.23 -4.69
CA GLN A 140 18.82 -3.57 -3.35
C GLN A 140 20.18 -2.92 -3.09
N THR A 141 21.10 -3.02 -4.06
CA THR A 141 22.43 -2.41 -3.99
C THR A 141 22.34 -0.89 -3.86
N ARG A 142 21.48 -0.25 -4.66
CA ARG A 142 21.17 1.20 -4.57
C ARG A 142 20.60 1.58 -3.21
N TRP A 143 19.67 0.80 -2.67
CA TRP A 143 19.07 1.04 -1.36
C TRP A 143 20.12 0.96 -0.24
N TYR A 144 20.97 -0.07 -0.25
CA TYR A 144 22.04 -0.23 0.74
C TYR A 144 23.09 0.89 0.64
N ALA A 145 23.50 1.28 -0.57
CA ALA A 145 24.41 2.40 -0.77
C ALA A 145 23.86 3.70 -0.16
N ARG A 146 22.57 4.00 -0.39
CA ARG A 146 21.89 5.16 0.20
C ARG A 146 21.78 5.05 1.72
N LYS A 147 21.50 3.85 2.25
CA LYS A 147 21.46 3.59 3.69
C LYS A 147 22.82 3.84 4.35
N LEU A 148 23.91 3.59 3.65
CA LEU A 148 25.28 3.91 4.06
C LEU A 148 25.66 5.38 3.84
N GLY A 149 24.75 6.22 3.32
CA GLY A 149 25.03 7.62 3.00
C GLY A 149 25.92 7.83 1.76
N LEU A 150 26.20 6.77 1.00
CA LEU A 150 27.08 6.83 -0.16
C LEU A 150 26.31 7.42 -1.36
N LYS A 151 26.93 8.40 -2.02
CA LYS A 151 26.41 9.02 -3.24
C LYS A 151 27.39 8.81 -4.37
N ARG A 152 26.89 8.36 -5.53
CA ARG A 152 27.67 8.39 -6.76
C ARG A 152 28.01 9.85 -7.10
N PRO A 153 29.26 10.13 -7.52
CA PRO A 153 29.57 11.41 -8.16
C PRO A 153 28.63 11.60 -9.35
N ARG A 154 28.14 12.83 -9.56
CA ARG A 154 27.45 13.14 -10.81
C ARG A 154 28.49 13.14 -11.91
N SER A 155 28.32 12.29 -12.92
CA SER A 155 28.98 12.43 -14.22
C SER A 155 28.55 13.73 -14.87
#